data_AF-A0A930KMG9-F1
#
_entry.id   AF-A0A930KMG9-F1
#
_cell.length_a   1.000
_cell.length_b   1.000
_cell.length_c   1.000
_cell.angle_alpha   90.00
_cell.angle_beta   90.00
_cell.angle_gamma   90.00
#
_symmetry.space_group_name_H-M   'P 1'
#
loop_
_entity.id
_entity.type
_entity.pdbx_description
1 polymer ?
#
loop_
_entity_poly.entity_id
_entity_poly.type
_entity_poly.pdbx_seq_one_letter_code
_entity_poly.pdbx_strand_id
1 'polypeptide(L)'
;MFLNPAEAWRLLLICAGIVAGFLLYAHLSKIKQKVPLFYCWLGAIAVLGGAVAFFLPIAVNSGFAKDDDGSALRQALLYTTGGVLGVITLGETHRKNNQEKEKNENDHIRQVHAERRSRYAKAIEQLADNKASIRLGGIYTLVGLVDEWLDDNKTLSDSAEDSNKRKEEGQVIINNLCSYIRSPFPLAAKIEEYEAHKKLEELKKKESENTLIGAEPFMLKALSERFTNTQHYKKPEDITTDYAQFHEEQDVRRTIFVEMSKRSSTFTRDENNKVIDISPGMWSDFDFDFSRAPIFYPLNNLTIERADFNLANFYGRAEFYNVTFVQDAGFILATFACDADFRKATFIRDADFDRADFICDTDFSEATFSISVDFTKTTFTYDANFSKTIFAQDAIFSGATFNQNVSFSEATFKTYKPFFAQWGEVRTRFSIYADPQKHNFKTRQDSQPIPLGKAELDDVEHIIPEGAVLFNPKSWDDKTQDHPISEPAMPLENSDTEE
;
A
#
# COMPACT_ATOMS: atom_id res chain seq x y z
N MET A 1 -81.84 -21.72 -32.72
CA MET A 1 -81.85 -20.44 -33.46
C MET A 1 -80.78 -20.57 -34.54
N PHE A 2 -81.18 -20.81 -35.79
CA PHE A 2 -80.24 -20.91 -36.91
C PHE A 2 -79.86 -19.49 -37.31
N LEU A 3 -78.68 -19.03 -36.91
CA LEU A 3 -78.09 -17.78 -37.38
C LEU A 3 -77.70 -17.96 -38.84
N ASN A 4 -78.15 -17.07 -39.72
CA ASN A 4 -77.75 -17.08 -41.12
C ASN A 4 -76.35 -16.43 -41.29
N PRO A 5 -75.58 -16.76 -42.35
CA PRO A 5 -74.18 -16.31 -42.51
C PRO A 5 -74.01 -14.79 -42.48
N ALA A 6 -74.97 -14.06 -43.08
CA ALA A 6 -74.97 -12.60 -43.08
C ALA A 6 -75.17 -12.00 -41.66
N GLU A 7 -75.95 -12.67 -40.81
CA GLU A 7 -76.15 -12.25 -39.42
C GLU A 7 -74.92 -12.55 -38.56
N ALA A 8 -74.24 -13.69 -38.80
CA ALA A 8 -72.99 -14.02 -38.15
C ALA A 8 -71.86 -13.01 -38.49
N TRP A 9 -71.74 -12.58 -39.74
CA TRP A 9 -70.82 -11.51 -40.14
C TRP A 9 -71.14 -10.17 -39.46
N ARG A 10 -72.42 -9.81 -39.35
CA ARG A 10 -72.83 -8.58 -38.63
C ARG A 10 -72.44 -8.64 -37.15
N LEU A 11 -72.66 -9.77 -36.49
CA LEU A 11 -72.30 -9.95 -35.08
C LEU A 11 -70.78 -9.90 -34.86
N LEU A 12 -69.98 -10.45 -35.79
CA LEU A 12 -68.52 -10.32 -35.75
C LEU A 12 -68.05 -8.88 -35.86
N LEU A 13 -68.61 -8.10 -36.79
CA LEU A 13 -68.27 -6.68 -36.97
C LEU A 13 -68.68 -5.84 -35.76
N ILE A 14 -69.84 -6.14 -35.14
CA ILE A 14 -70.27 -5.49 -33.90
C ILE A 14 -69.30 -5.81 -32.75
N CYS A 15 -68.92 -7.08 -32.58
CA CYS A 15 -67.95 -7.48 -31.56
C CYS A 15 -66.59 -6.78 -31.77
N ALA A 16 -66.10 -6.73 -33.02
CA ALA A 16 -64.88 -6.02 -33.38
C ALA A 16 -64.97 -4.53 -33.06
N GLY A 17 -66.08 -3.87 -33.40
CA GLY A 17 -66.31 -2.45 -33.10
C GLY A 17 -66.36 -2.14 -31.61
N ILE A 18 -67.02 -2.99 -30.81
CA ILE A 18 -67.08 -2.83 -29.35
C ILE A 18 -65.68 -2.94 -28.73
N VAL A 19 -64.91 -3.96 -29.13
CA VAL A 19 -63.55 -4.18 -28.61
C VAL A 19 -62.61 -3.04 -29.02
N ALA A 20 -62.69 -2.57 -30.27
CA ALA A 20 -61.92 -1.42 -30.73
C ALA A 20 -62.27 -0.14 -29.96
N GLY A 21 -63.56 0.11 -29.72
CA GLY A 21 -64.04 1.23 -28.90
C GLY A 21 -63.54 1.16 -27.45
N PHE A 22 -63.55 -0.04 -26.85
CA PHE A 22 -63.02 -0.28 -25.50
C PHE A 22 -61.51 -0.01 -25.42
N LEU A 23 -60.72 -0.51 -26.37
CA LEU A 23 -59.27 -0.28 -26.41
C LEU A 23 -58.93 1.19 -26.63
N LEU A 24 -59.66 1.88 -27.51
CA LEU A 24 -59.48 3.31 -27.77
C LEU A 24 -59.84 4.15 -26.53
N TYR A 25 -60.93 3.80 -25.84
CA TYR A 25 -61.29 4.41 -24.56
C TYR A 25 -60.25 4.14 -23.47
N ALA A 26 -59.76 2.91 -23.32
CA ALA A 26 -58.70 2.56 -22.36
C ALA A 26 -57.38 3.28 -22.67
N HIS A 27 -57.08 3.55 -23.94
CA HIS A 27 -55.88 4.27 -24.37
C HIS A 27 -55.97 5.78 -24.08
N LEU A 28 -57.13 6.40 -24.29
CA LEU A 28 -57.35 7.84 -24.13
C LEU A 28 -57.70 8.24 -22.68
N SER A 29 -58.21 7.32 -21.86
CA SER A 29 -58.58 7.59 -20.48
C SER A 29 -57.42 7.42 -19.48
N LYS A 30 -57.54 8.01 -18.29
CA LYS A 30 -56.59 7.83 -17.16
C LYS A 30 -56.62 6.41 -16.55
N ILE A 31 -57.32 5.44 -17.15
CA ILE A 31 -57.39 4.04 -16.69
C ILE A 31 -56.00 3.38 -16.59
N LYS A 32 -55.00 3.89 -17.34
CA LYS A 32 -53.58 3.52 -17.23
C LYS A 32 -53.02 3.58 -15.79
N GLN A 33 -53.62 4.36 -14.89
CA GLN A 33 -53.19 4.45 -13.48
C GLN A 33 -53.63 3.25 -12.61
N LYS A 34 -54.67 2.50 -12.99
CA LYS A 34 -55.22 1.38 -12.19
C LYS A 34 -55.01 0.01 -12.82
N VAL A 35 -55.02 -0.09 -14.15
CA VAL A 35 -54.79 -1.35 -14.87
C VAL A 35 -53.89 -1.07 -16.08
N PRO A 36 -52.72 -1.73 -16.20
CA PRO A 36 -51.86 -1.58 -17.36
C PRO A 36 -52.60 -1.93 -18.66
N LEU A 37 -52.41 -1.11 -19.70
CA LEU A 37 -52.99 -1.29 -21.04
C LEU A 37 -52.81 -2.71 -21.60
N PHE A 38 -51.74 -3.40 -21.21
CA PHE A 38 -51.45 -4.79 -21.55
C PHE A 38 -52.59 -5.76 -21.19
N TYR A 39 -53.17 -5.64 -19.98
CA TYR A 39 -54.25 -6.52 -19.54
C TYR A 39 -55.58 -6.23 -20.28
N CYS A 40 -55.80 -4.98 -20.70
CA CYS A 40 -56.92 -4.63 -21.57
C CYS A 40 -56.80 -5.30 -22.95
N TRP A 41 -55.58 -5.37 -23.50
CA TRP A 41 -55.30 -6.07 -24.75
C TRP A 41 -55.44 -7.59 -24.63
N LEU A 42 -55.00 -8.20 -23.53
CA LEU A 42 -55.24 -9.62 -23.25
C LEU A 42 -56.74 -9.97 -23.23
N GLY A 43 -57.55 -9.14 -22.54
CA GLY A 43 -59.00 -9.31 -22.51
C GLY A 43 -59.65 -9.12 -23.89
N ALA A 44 -59.21 -8.14 -24.66
CA ALA A 44 -59.67 -7.90 -26.03
C ALA A 44 -59.39 -9.09 -26.97
N ILE A 45 -58.18 -9.66 -26.91
CA ILE A 45 -57.80 -10.85 -27.70
C ILE A 45 -58.65 -12.06 -27.31
N ALA A 46 -58.89 -12.28 -26.01
CA ALA A 46 -59.72 -13.37 -25.54
C ALA A 46 -61.19 -13.25 -26.00
N VAL A 47 -61.77 -12.05 -25.88
CA VAL A 47 -63.16 -11.78 -26.31
C VAL A 47 -63.30 -11.88 -27.83
N LEU A 48 -62.37 -11.32 -28.60
CA LEU A 48 -62.40 -11.41 -30.06
C LEU A 48 -62.18 -12.83 -30.55
N GLY A 49 -61.20 -13.56 -30.02
CA GLY A 49 -60.95 -14.95 -30.42
C GLY A 49 -62.12 -15.87 -30.07
N GLY A 50 -62.78 -15.64 -28.93
CA GLY A 50 -64.02 -16.34 -28.57
C GLY A 50 -65.18 -16.05 -29.53
N ALA A 51 -65.38 -14.76 -29.89
CA ALA A 51 -66.40 -14.36 -30.86
C ALA A 51 -66.11 -14.93 -32.26
N VAL A 52 -64.86 -14.88 -32.72
CA VAL A 52 -64.42 -15.46 -34.00
C VAL A 52 -64.62 -16.97 -34.02
N ALA A 53 -64.25 -17.69 -32.96
CA ALA A 53 -64.44 -19.13 -32.88
C ALA A 53 -65.91 -19.56 -32.90
N PHE A 54 -66.83 -18.73 -32.41
CA PHE A 54 -68.26 -19.04 -32.37
C PHE A 54 -68.99 -18.65 -33.66
N PHE A 55 -68.73 -17.45 -34.19
CA PHE A 55 -69.49 -16.90 -35.33
C PHE A 55 -68.84 -17.15 -36.69
N LEU A 56 -67.50 -17.29 -36.79
CA LEU A 56 -66.83 -17.48 -38.08
C LEU A 56 -67.25 -18.78 -38.78
N PRO A 57 -67.35 -19.95 -38.11
CA PRO A 57 -67.81 -21.18 -38.75
C PRO A 57 -69.20 -21.07 -39.38
N ILE A 58 -70.10 -20.30 -38.74
CA ILE A 58 -71.44 -20.00 -39.27
C ILE A 58 -71.36 -19.03 -40.45
N ALA A 59 -70.50 -18.02 -40.35
CA ALA A 59 -70.32 -16.97 -41.35
C ALA A 59 -69.70 -17.46 -42.67
N VAL A 60 -68.90 -18.54 -42.63
CA VAL A 60 -68.29 -19.17 -43.82
C VAL A 60 -69.05 -20.42 -44.30
N ASN A 61 -70.28 -20.65 -43.84
CA ASN A 61 -71.11 -21.82 -44.18
C ASN A 61 -70.52 -23.19 -43.77
N SER A 62 -69.59 -23.23 -42.81
CA SER A 62 -69.02 -24.48 -42.29
C SER A 62 -69.79 -25.07 -41.10
N GLY A 63 -70.92 -24.48 -40.67
CA GLY A 63 -71.94 -25.08 -39.80
C GLY A 63 -71.51 -25.84 -38.53
N PHE A 64 -72.41 -26.61 -37.93
CA PHE A 64 -72.13 -27.50 -36.79
C PHE A 64 -72.93 -28.82 -36.89
N ALA A 65 -73.44 -29.15 -38.07
CA ALA A 65 -74.11 -30.42 -38.32
C ALA A 65 -73.11 -31.59 -38.34
N LYS A 66 -73.60 -32.82 -38.44
CA LYS A 66 -72.81 -34.04 -38.24
C LYS A 66 -71.69 -34.23 -39.28
N ASP A 67 -71.82 -33.61 -40.46
CA ASP A 67 -70.89 -33.69 -41.60
C ASP A 67 -70.15 -32.37 -41.89
N ASP A 68 -70.28 -31.38 -41.00
CA ASP A 68 -69.76 -30.02 -41.16
C ASP A 68 -68.38 -29.83 -40.48
N ASP A 69 -67.45 -29.15 -41.14
CA ASP A 69 -66.09 -28.88 -40.64
C ASP A 69 -66.02 -27.79 -39.53
N GLY A 70 -67.13 -27.11 -39.24
CA GLY A 70 -67.13 -25.94 -38.35
C GLY A 70 -66.79 -26.26 -36.89
N SER A 71 -67.00 -27.50 -36.46
CA SER A 71 -66.53 -27.97 -35.15
C SER A 71 -64.99 -28.02 -35.08
N ALA A 72 -64.33 -28.50 -36.13
CA ALA A 72 -62.89 -28.53 -36.25
C ALA A 72 -62.30 -27.11 -36.41
N LEU A 73 -62.94 -26.25 -37.20
CA LEU A 73 -62.55 -24.85 -37.36
C LEU A 73 -62.66 -24.07 -36.04
N ARG A 74 -63.75 -24.25 -35.28
CA ARG A 74 -63.91 -23.66 -33.95
C ARG A 74 -62.80 -24.12 -32.99
N GLN A 75 -62.48 -25.41 -32.97
CA GLN A 75 -61.39 -25.93 -32.16
C GLN A 75 -60.05 -25.31 -32.56
N ALA A 76 -59.73 -25.24 -33.85
CA ALA A 76 -58.51 -24.63 -34.35
C ALA A 76 -58.38 -23.15 -33.94
N LEU A 77 -59.47 -22.37 -34.02
CA LEU A 77 -59.48 -20.95 -33.63
C LEU A 77 -59.31 -20.76 -32.12
N LEU A 78 -59.95 -21.61 -31.30
CA LEU A 78 -59.79 -21.58 -29.84
C LEU A 78 -58.38 -22.00 -29.42
N TYR A 79 -57.81 -23.05 -30.03
CA TYR A 79 -56.44 -23.46 -29.78
C TYR A 79 -55.43 -22.39 -30.21
N THR A 80 -55.63 -21.75 -31.36
CA THR A 80 -54.77 -20.66 -31.85
C THR A 80 -54.84 -19.45 -30.92
N THR A 81 -56.05 -19.02 -30.53
CA THR A 81 -56.24 -17.89 -29.62
C THR A 81 -55.66 -18.18 -28.23
N GLY A 82 -55.96 -19.36 -27.68
CA GLY A 82 -55.44 -19.81 -26.38
C GLY A 82 -53.91 -19.94 -26.38
N GLY A 83 -53.33 -20.45 -27.48
CA GLY A 83 -51.88 -20.53 -27.68
C GLY A 83 -51.21 -19.15 -27.73
N VAL A 84 -51.78 -18.20 -28.48
CA VAL A 84 -51.27 -16.82 -28.55
C VAL A 84 -51.34 -16.13 -27.19
N LEU A 85 -52.47 -16.25 -26.47
CA LEU A 85 -52.60 -15.74 -25.10
C LEU A 85 -51.58 -16.40 -24.16
N GLY A 86 -51.37 -17.71 -24.28
CA GLY A 86 -50.37 -18.45 -23.53
C GLY A 86 -48.96 -17.90 -23.74
N VAL A 87 -48.53 -17.71 -24.99
CA VAL A 87 -47.20 -17.17 -25.31
C VAL A 87 -47.02 -15.73 -24.82
N ILE A 88 -48.03 -14.87 -25.00
CA ILE A 88 -47.96 -13.46 -24.56
C ILE A 88 -47.89 -13.37 -23.02
N THR A 89 -48.70 -14.16 -22.31
CA THR A 89 -48.68 -14.19 -20.84
C THR A 89 -47.38 -14.77 -20.28
N LEU A 90 -46.86 -15.85 -20.89
CA LEU A 90 -45.54 -16.41 -20.56
C LEU A 90 -44.42 -15.40 -20.82
N GLY A 91 -44.44 -14.70 -21.96
CA GLY A 91 -43.44 -13.68 -22.31
C GLY A 91 -43.42 -12.50 -21.35
N GLU A 92 -44.59 -11.97 -20.97
CA GLU A 92 -44.69 -10.91 -19.96
C GLU A 92 -44.25 -11.40 -18.57
N THR A 93 -44.58 -12.64 -18.20
CA THR A 93 -44.14 -13.25 -16.93
C THR A 93 -42.62 -13.39 -16.90
N HIS A 94 -42.00 -13.88 -17.97
CA HIS A 94 -40.55 -14.00 -18.08
C HIS A 94 -39.86 -12.62 -18.04
N ARG A 95 -40.43 -11.61 -18.71
CA ARG A 95 -39.92 -10.24 -18.66
C ARG A 95 -39.98 -9.66 -17.23
N LYS A 96 -41.10 -9.82 -16.53
CA LYS A 96 -41.25 -9.36 -15.14
C LYS A 96 -40.31 -10.11 -14.20
N ASN A 97 -40.21 -11.42 -14.32
CA ASN A 97 -39.29 -12.23 -13.51
C ASN A 97 -37.84 -11.80 -13.73
N ASN A 98 -37.43 -11.49 -14.97
CA ASN A 98 -36.10 -10.96 -15.24
C ASN A 98 -35.88 -9.58 -14.59
N GLN A 99 -36.85 -8.67 -14.70
CA GLN A 99 -36.77 -7.34 -14.07
C GLN A 99 -36.72 -7.42 -12.53
N GLU A 100 -37.50 -8.30 -11.92
CA GLU A 100 -37.47 -8.53 -10.47
C GLU A 100 -36.14 -9.15 -10.04
N LYS A 101 -35.60 -10.09 -10.84
CA LYS A 101 -34.28 -10.67 -10.60
C LYS A 101 -33.19 -9.60 -10.62
N GLU A 102 -33.13 -8.78 -11.66
CA GLU A 102 -32.18 -7.66 -11.78
C GLU A 102 -32.32 -6.67 -10.62
N LYS A 103 -33.55 -6.36 -10.21
CA LYS A 103 -33.79 -5.49 -9.05
C LYS A 103 -33.27 -6.10 -7.76
N ASN A 104 -33.56 -7.38 -7.52
CA ASN A 104 -33.12 -8.08 -6.31
C ASN A 104 -31.59 -8.20 -6.25
N GLU A 105 -30.93 -8.44 -7.38
CA GLU A 105 -29.46 -8.44 -7.48
C GLU A 105 -28.90 -7.05 -7.14
N ASN A 106 -29.45 -5.98 -7.71
CA ASN A 106 -29.02 -4.61 -7.41
C ASN A 106 -29.25 -4.23 -5.93
N ASP A 107 -30.38 -4.61 -5.35
CA ASP A 107 -30.68 -4.35 -3.95
C ASP A 107 -29.75 -5.16 -3.02
N HIS A 108 -29.40 -6.40 -3.40
CA HIS A 108 -28.40 -7.21 -2.70
C HIS A 108 -27.02 -6.54 -2.70
N ILE A 109 -26.54 -6.05 -3.86
CA ILE A 109 -25.26 -5.34 -3.97
C ILE A 109 -25.25 -4.09 -3.06
N ARG A 110 -26.35 -3.32 -3.07
CA ARG A 110 -26.49 -2.15 -2.20
C ARG A 110 -26.43 -2.51 -0.72
N GLN A 111 -27.05 -3.62 -0.33
CA GLN A 111 -27.02 -4.11 1.04
C GLN A 111 -25.61 -4.53 1.45
N VAL A 112 -24.90 -5.32 0.63
CA VAL A 112 -23.51 -5.73 0.90
C VAL A 112 -22.62 -4.50 1.10
N HIS A 113 -22.72 -3.51 0.21
CA HIS A 113 -21.93 -2.29 0.33
C HIS A 113 -22.30 -1.47 1.58
N ALA A 114 -23.57 -1.44 1.98
CA ALA A 114 -24.00 -0.77 3.21
C ALA A 114 -23.47 -1.47 4.46
N GLU A 115 -23.48 -2.80 4.49
CA GLU A 115 -22.94 -3.61 5.58
C GLU A 115 -21.42 -3.44 5.70
N ARG A 116 -20.68 -3.42 4.58
CA ARG A 116 -19.24 -3.11 4.58
C ARG A 116 -18.96 -1.71 5.12
N ARG A 117 -19.69 -0.68 4.67
CA ARG A 117 -19.54 0.69 5.18
C ARG A 117 -19.82 0.78 6.68
N SER A 118 -20.81 0.05 7.18
CA SER A 118 -21.12 -0.03 8.61
C SER A 118 -19.97 -0.65 9.40
N ARG A 119 -19.42 -1.79 8.95
CA ARG A 119 -18.26 -2.44 9.57
C ARG A 119 -17.01 -1.56 9.51
N TYR A 120 -16.76 -0.91 8.36
CA TYR A 120 -15.68 0.05 8.18
C TYR A 120 -15.78 1.19 9.20
N ALA A 121 -16.93 1.86 9.29
CA ALA A 121 -17.14 2.95 10.25
C ALA A 121 -16.91 2.47 11.68
N LYS A 122 -17.40 1.27 12.04
CA LYS A 122 -17.19 0.71 13.37
C LYS A 122 -15.72 0.40 13.67
N ALA A 123 -14.99 -0.10 12.69
CA ALA A 123 -13.57 -0.42 12.84
C ALA A 123 -12.72 0.85 12.98
N ILE A 124 -13.09 1.95 12.28
CA ILE A 124 -12.46 3.26 12.48
C ILE A 124 -12.72 3.81 13.88
N GLU A 125 -13.95 3.69 14.42
CA GLU A 125 -14.22 4.04 15.82
C GLU A 125 -13.36 3.22 16.79
N GLN A 126 -13.22 1.92 16.54
CA GLN A 126 -12.39 1.03 17.36
C GLN A 126 -10.90 1.41 17.30
N LEU A 127 -10.40 1.82 16.13
CA LEU A 127 -9.02 2.28 15.95
C LEU A 127 -8.72 3.56 16.74
N ALA A 128 -9.73 4.39 17.01
CA ALA A 128 -9.62 5.59 17.83
C ALA A 128 -9.83 5.34 19.35
N ASP A 129 -10.06 4.10 19.78
CA ASP A 129 -10.34 3.75 21.17
C ASP A 129 -9.07 3.84 22.03
N ASN A 130 -9.23 4.17 23.32
CA ASN A 130 -8.09 4.28 24.24
C ASN A 130 -7.52 2.91 24.64
N LYS A 131 -8.27 1.82 24.51
CA LYS A 131 -7.81 0.46 24.83
C LYS A 131 -7.15 -0.19 23.63
N ALA A 132 -5.89 -0.58 23.77
CA ALA A 132 -5.12 -1.25 22.71
C ALA A 132 -5.83 -2.49 22.16
N SER A 133 -6.48 -3.29 23.02
CA SER A 133 -7.24 -4.48 22.60
C SER A 133 -8.41 -4.16 21.65
N ILE A 134 -9.05 -3.00 21.82
CA ILE A 134 -10.14 -2.55 20.94
C ILE A 134 -9.55 -2.05 19.62
N ARG A 135 -8.46 -1.27 19.67
CA ARG A 135 -7.74 -0.81 18.46
C ARG A 135 -7.27 -1.97 17.59
N LEU A 136 -6.70 -3.02 18.19
CA LEU A 136 -6.32 -4.25 17.50
C LEU A 136 -7.51 -4.91 16.80
N GLY A 137 -8.68 -4.98 17.46
CA GLY A 137 -9.92 -5.47 16.83
C GLY A 137 -10.35 -4.64 15.62
N GLY A 138 -10.19 -3.32 15.70
CA GLY A 138 -10.39 -2.39 14.58
C GLY A 138 -9.44 -2.67 13.42
N ILE A 139 -8.14 -2.83 13.69
CA ILE A 139 -7.12 -3.16 12.68
C ILE A 139 -7.48 -4.45 11.95
N TYR A 140 -7.76 -5.55 12.67
CA TYR A 140 -8.11 -6.82 12.03
C TYR A 140 -9.38 -6.73 11.19
N THR A 141 -10.36 -5.93 11.63
CA THR A 141 -11.58 -5.69 10.85
C THR A 141 -11.30 -4.90 9.58
N LEU A 142 -10.47 -3.85 9.65
CA LEU A 142 -10.07 -3.06 8.48
C LEU A 142 -9.28 -3.91 7.48
N VAL A 143 -8.28 -4.65 7.96
CA VAL A 143 -7.48 -5.57 7.14
C VAL A 143 -8.37 -6.59 6.43
N GLY A 144 -9.29 -7.23 7.16
CA GLY A 144 -10.23 -8.19 6.57
C GLY A 144 -11.18 -7.56 5.55
N LEU A 145 -11.59 -6.30 5.74
CA LEU A 145 -12.41 -5.59 4.76
C LEU A 145 -11.66 -5.31 3.45
N VAL A 146 -10.34 -5.08 3.49
CA VAL A 146 -9.54 -4.96 2.27
C VAL A 146 -9.56 -6.28 1.50
N ASP A 147 -9.29 -7.39 2.19
CA ASP A 147 -9.31 -8.73 1.57
C ASP A 147 -10.69 -9.04 0.98
N GLU A 148 -11.77 -8.74 1.71
CA GLU A 148 -13.14 -8.93 1.25
C GLU A 148 -13.51 -8.07 0.02
N TRP A 149 -12.91 -6.89 -0.13
CA TRP A 149 -13.11 -6.07 -1.34
C TRP A 149 -12.36 -6.65 -2.54
N LEU A 150 -11.14 -7.13 -2.34
CA LEU A 150 -10.35 -7.76 -3.40
C LEU A 150 -11.00 -9.05 -3.91
N ASP A 151 -11.54 -9.87 -3.00
CA ASP A 151 -12.20 -11.15 -3.32
C ASP A 151 -13.64 -11.01 -3.86
N ASP A 152 -14.16 -9.78 -4.01
CA ASP A 152 -15.55 -9.56 -4.41
C ASP A 152 -15.81 -9.69 -5.91
N ASN A 153 -15.67 -10.91 -6.43
CA ASN A 153 -16.00 -11.26 -7.81
C ASN A 153 -17.51 -11.49 -8.02
N LYS A 154 -18.33 -11.33 -6.97
CA LYS A 154 -19.76 -11.69 -6.97
C LYS A 154 -20.66 -10.46 -7.12
N THR A 155 -20.32 -9.35 -6.49
CA THR A 155 -21.10 -8.11 -6.60
C THR A 155 -20.58 -7.18 -7.69
N LEU A 156 -19.33 -7.39 -8.11
CA LEU A 156 -18.65 -6.65 -9.16
C LEU A 156 -18.10 -7.66 -10.18
N SER A 157 -18.19 -7.33 -11.47
CA SER A 157 -17.70 -8.22 -12.53
C SER A 157 -16.16 -8.20 -12.59
N ASP A 158 -15.57 -9.10 -13.37
CA ASP A 158 -14.13 -9.08 -13.66
C ASP A 158 -13.74 -8.02 -14.70
N SER A 159 -14.64 -7.06 -14.99
CA SER A 159 -14.30 -5.92 -15.84
C SER A 159 -13.20 -5.07 -15.18
N ALA A 160 -12.39 -4.41 -16.01
CA ALA A 160 -11.31 -3.55 -15.52
C ALA A 160 -11.83 -2.40 -14.64
N GLU A 161 -13.02 -1.88 -14.93
CA GLU A 161 -13.66 -0.81 -14.15
C GLU A 161 -14.03 -1.28 -12.73
N ASP A 162 -14.59 -2.47 -12.63
CA ASP A 162 -14.97 -3.10 -11.36
C ASP A 162 -13.75 -3.55 -10.53
N SER A 163 -12.68 -4.01 -11.18
CA SER A 163 -11.40 -4.30 -10.53
C SER A 163 -10.75 -3.03 -9.95
N ASN A 164 -10.76 -1.94 -10.71
CA ASN A 164 -10.27 -0.64 -10.23
C ASN A 164 -11.07 -0.16 -9.01
N LYS A 165 -12.40 -0.29 -9.05
CA LYS A 165 -13.25 0.10 -7.92
C LYS A 165 -12.96 -0.71 -6.65
N ARG A 166 -12.72 -2.01 -6.77
CA ARG A 166 -12.32 -2.87 -5.63
C ARG A 166 -11.01 -2.39 -5.01
N LYS A 167 -10.03 -2.06 -5.86
CA LYS A 167 -8.75 -1.49 -5.42
C LYS A 167 -8.91 -0.11 -4.79
N GLU A 168 -9.77 0.75 -5.33
CA GLU A 168 -10.05 2.08 -4.75
C GLU A 168 -10.62 1.97 -3.33
N GLU A 169 -11.61 1.10 -3.11
CA GLU A 169 -12.20 0.87 -1.79
C GLU A 169 -11.19 0.27 -0.80
N GLY A 170 -10.37 -0.69 -1.25
CA GLY A 170 -9.25 -1.22 -0.47
C GLY A 170 -8.23 -0.14 -0.10
N GLN A 171 -7.85 0.71 -1.07
CA GLN A 171 -6.89 1.79 -0.89
C GLN A 171 -7.37 2.81 0.15
N VAL A 172 -8.67 3.13 0.18
CA VAL A 172 -9.24 3.99 1.22
C VAL A 172 -8.97 3.43 2.62
N ILE A 173 -9.11 2.12 2.80
CA ILE A 173 -8.85 1.47 4.09
C ILE A 173 -7.34 1.49 4.41
N ILE A 174 -6.48 1.15 3.44
CA ILE A 174 -5.02 1.22 3.60
C ILE A 174 -4.58 2.64 4.00
N ASN A 175 -5.13 3.67 3.36
CA ASN A 175 -4.83 5.07 3.69
C ASN A 175 -5.15 5.41 5.14
N ASN A 176 -6.21 4.83 5.72
CA ASN A 176 -6.54 5.05 7.14
C ASN A 176 -5.56 4.32 8.08
N LEU A 177 -5.13 3.11 7.74
CA LEU A 177 -4.09 2.39 8.48
C LEU A 177 -2.75 3.15 8.45
N CYS A 178 -2.35 3.63 7.26
CA CYS A 178 -1.18 4.48 7.07
C CYS A 178 -1.30 5.80 7.84
N SER A 179 -2.47 6.44 7.83
CA SER A 179 -2.75 7.66 8.62
C SER A 179 -2.59 7.40 10.13
N TYR A 180 -3.01 6.24 10.62
CA TYR A 180 -2.80 5.84 12.01
C TYR A 180 -1.32 5.65 12.35
N ILE A 181 -0.54 5.01 11.45
CA ILE A 181 0.92 4.90 11.58
C ILE A 181 1.58 6.30 11.62
N ARG A 182 1.15 7.21 10.75
CA ARG A 182 1.64 8.60 10.69
C ARG A 182 1.18 9.46 11.86
N SER A 183 0.21 9.00 12.66
CA SER A 183 -0.35 9.81 13.73
C SER A 183 0.72 10.10 14.81
N PRO A 184 0.82 11.35 15.31
CA PRO A 184 1.80 11.71 16.32
C PRO A 184 1.64 10.87 17.60
N PHE A 185 2.76 10.49 18.21
CA PHE A 185 2.77 9.85 19.51
C PHE A 185 3.86 10.50 20.39
N PRO A 186 3.57 11.68 21.00
CA PRO A 186 4.57 12.45 21.75
C PRO A 186 5.29 11.67 22.86
N LEU A 187 4.65 10.62 23.37
CA LEU A 187 5.22 9.73 24.37
C LEU A 187 6.48 9.01 23.86
N ALA A 188 6.60 8.74 22.56
CA ALA A 188 7.81 8.15 21.97
C ALA A 188 9.03 9.07 22.15
N ALA A 189 8.87 10.38 21.86
CA ALA A 189 9.94 11.36 22.06
C ALA A 189 10.29 11.52 23.55
N LYS A 190 9.29 11.52 24.44
CA LYS A 190 9.49 11.61 25.89
C LYS A 190 10.30 10.42 26.44
N ILE A 191 10.01 9.21 25.96
CA ILE A 191 10.72 7.99 26.38
C ILE A 191 12.13 7.96 25.80
N GLU A 192 12.30 8.31 24.52
CA GLU A 192 13.63 8.40 23.90
C GLU A 192 14.53 9.39 24.66
N GLU A 193 14.02 10.58 25.01
CA GLU A 193 14.78 11.56 25.78
C GLU A 193 15.14 11.04 27.19
N TYR A 194 14.21 10.35 27.86
CA TYR A 194 14.46 9.71 29.16
C TYR A 194 15.54 8.63 29.07
N GLU A 195 15.48 7.76 28.06
CA GLU A 195 16.45 6.68 27.85
C GLU A 195 17.84 7.21 27.50
N ALA A 196 17.91 8.25 26.67
CA ALA A 196 19.15 8.92 26.34
C ALA A 196 19.80 9.57 27.58
N HIS A 197 19.03 10.21 28.47
CA HIS A 197 19.55 10.73 29.74
C HIS A 197 20.04 9.61 30.67
N LYS A 198 19.28 8.53 30.80
CA LYS A 198 19.68 7.37 31.61
C LYS A 198 20.98 6.77 31.08
N LYS A 199 21.12 6.62 29.76
CA LYS A 199 22.34 6.13 29.12
C LYS A 199 23.52 7.07 29.37
N LEU A 200 23.31 8.38 29.33
CA LEU A 200 24.35 9.36 29.67
C LEU A 200 24.84 9.20 31.10
N GLU A 201 23.93 9.06 32.08
CA GLU A 201 24.30 8.84 33.48
C GLU A 201 25.09 7.53 33.68
N GLU A 202 24.67 6.45 33.01
CA GLU A 202 25.37 5.16 33.02
C GLU A 202 26.79 5.28 32.45
N LEU A 203 26.96 5.98 31.32
CA LEU A 203 28.26 6.18 30.68
C LEU A 203 29.18 7.08 31.50
N LYS A 204 28.68 8.16 32.11
CA LYS A 204 29.45 9.01 33.04
C LYS A 204 29.96 8.22 34.25
N LYS A 205 29.14 7.30 34.76
CA LYS A 205 29.57 6.40 35.84
C LYS A 205 30.69 5.48 35.37
N LYS A 206 30.54 4.83 34.22
CA LYS A 206 31.60 3.98 33.63
C LYS A 206 32.88 4.74 33.34
N GLU A 207 32.78 6.01 32.92
CA GLU A 207 33.93 6.90 32.74
C GLU A 207 34.67 7.10 34.06
N SER A 208 33.95 7.41 35.14
CA SER A 208 34.56 7.59 36.47
C SER A 208 35.21 6.32 37.02
N GLU A 209 34.73 5.14 36.59
CA GLU A 209 35.27 3.82 36.96
C GLU A 209 36.38 3.36 35.98
N ASN A 210 36.66 4.12 34.92
CA ASN A 210 37.59 3.78 33.82
C ASN A 210 37.27 2.41 33.16
N THR A 211 35.97 2.10 33.03
CA THR A 211 35.46 0.83 32.47
C THR A 211 34.75 1.00 31.13
N LEU A 212 34.93 2.13 30.45
CA LEU A 212 34.37 2.34 29.12
C LEU A 212 35.00 1.37 28.11
N ILE A 213 34.18 0.74 27.28
CA ILE A 213 34.63 -0.22 26.27
C ILE A 213 34.05 0.09 24.88
N GLY A 214 34.79 -0.29 23.84
CA GLY A 214 34.32 -0.18 22.46
C GLY A 214 33.88 1.24 22.09
N ALA A 215 32.62 1.37 21.66
CA ALA A 215 32.00 2.64 21.24
C ALA A 215 31.53 3.53 22.40
N GLU A 216 31.60 3.08 23.66
CA GLU A 216 31.07 3.81 24.82
C GLU A 216 31.67 5.22 25.05
N PRO A 217 32.99 5.46 24.88
CA PRO A 217 33.56 6.80 24.99
C PRO A 217 32.99 7.78 23.97
N PHE A 218 32.72 7.30 22.75
CA PHE A 218 32.16 8.12 21.69
C PHE A 218 30.69 8.44 22.02
N MET A 219 29.87 7.42 22.33
CA MET A 219 28.47 7.64 22.76
C MET A 219 28.35 8.62 23.92
N LEU A 220 29.26 8.54 24.91
CA LEU A 220 29.30 9.47 26.03
C LEU A 220 29.51 10.91 25.56
N LYS A 221 30.38 11.12 24.57
CA LYS A 221 30.64 12.42 23.97
C LYS A 221 29.40 12.99 23.25
N ALA A 222 28.74 12.26 22.34
CA ALA A 222 27.54 12.84 21.71
C ALA A 222 26.39 13.05 22.69
N LEU A 223 26.14 12.12 23.62
CA LEU A 223 25.09 12.34 24.61
C LEU A 223 25.42 13.55 25.49
N SER A 224 26.69 13.75 25.83
CA SER A 224 27.13 14.96 26.54
C SER A 224 26.89 16.21 25.68
N GLU A 225 27.29 16.23 24.41
CA GLU A 225 27.08 17.36 23.49
C GLU A 225 25.59 17.66 23.29
N ARG A 226 24.76 16.63 23.05
CA ARG A 226 23.30 16.71 22.94
C ARG A 226 22.67 17.39 24.15
N PHE A 227 23.14 17.06 25.36
CA PHE A 227 22.59 17.57 26.61
C PHE A 227 23.36 18.75 27.22
N THR A 228 24.40 19.27 26.54
CA THR A 228 25.21 20.41 27.04
C THR A 228 24.36 21.69 27.13
N ASN A 229 23.33 21.81 26.29
CA ASN A 229 22.47 22.99 26.19
C ASN A 229 21.04 22.82 26.76
N THR A 230 20.69 21.66 27.32
CA THR A 230 19.33 21.38 27.79
C THR A 230 19.19 21.58 29.31
N GLN A 231 18.98 22.83 29.75
CA GLN A 231 18.63 23.14 31.15
C GLN A 231 17.20 22.73 31.55
N HIS A 232 16.47 22.00 30.70
CA HIS A 232 15.03 21.80 30.81
C HIS A 232 14.56 20.34 30.89
N TYR A 233 15.47 19.36 30.98
CA TYR A 233 15.05 17.98 31.20
C TYR A 233 14.37 17.82 32.57
N LYS A 234 13.13 17.33 32.57
CA LYS A 234 12.41 16.94 33.77
C LYS A 234 12.20 15.43 33.73
N LYS A 235 12.86 14.73 34.66
CA LYS A 235 12.67 13.28 34.85
C LYS A 235 11.17 12.98 35.02
N PRO A 236 10.60 12.02 34.26
CA PRO A 236 9.19 11.65 34.38
C PRO A 236 8.82 11.20 35.80
N GLU A 237 7.65 11.63 36.27
CA GLU A 237 7.15 11.32 37.61
C GLU A 237 6.70 9.86 37.74
N ASP A 238 6.10 9.29 36.67
CA ASP A 238 5.69 7.89 36.58
C ASP A 238 6.07 7.29 35.21
N ILE A 239 7.32 6.86 35.11
CA ILE A 239 7.85 6.24 33.89
C ILE A 239 7.25 4.85 33.63
N THR A 240 6.75 4.16 34.65
CA THR A 240 6.21 2.80 34.49
C THR A 240 4.90 2.82 33.71
N THR A 241 4.01 3.76 34.02
CA THR A 241 2.77 3.95 33.26
C THR A 241 3.06 4.43 31.82
N ASP A 242 4.03 5.32 31.64
CA ASP A 242 4.49 5.78 30.32
C ASP A 242 4.99 4.60 29.47
N TYR A 243 5.84 3.73 30.03
CA TYR A 243 6.33 2.53 29.32
C TYR A 243 5.19 1.58 28.94
N ALA A 244 4.21 1.36 29.82
CA ALA A 244 3.08 0.49 29.52
C ALA A 244 2.29 1.01 28.31
N GLN A 245 1.96 2.31 28.27
CA GLN A 245 1.26 2.93 27.14
C GLN A 245 2.10 2.92 25.85
N PHE A 246 3.41 3.11 25.98
CA PHE A 246 4.33 3.06 24.84
C PHE A 246 4.41 1.67 24.21
N HIS A 247 4.59 0.63 25.02
CA HIS A 247 4.63 -0.75 24.54
C HIS A 247 3.29 -1.19 23.94
N GLU A 248 2.16 -0.81 24.55
CA GLU A 248 0.84 -1.05 23.96
C GLU A 248 0.71 -0.44 22.55
N GLU A 249 1.18 0.80 22.36
CA GLU A 249 1.11 1.46 21.06
C GLU A 249 2.11 0.88 20.04
N GLN A 250 3.30 0.45 20.51
CA GLN A 250 4.25 -0.31 19.67
C GLN A 250 3.57 -1.56 19.09
N ASP A 251 2.91 -2.35 19.93
CA ASP A 251 2.24 -3.59 19.51
C ASP A 251 1.10 -3.32 18.54
N VAL A 252 0.30 -2.27 18.76
CA VAL A 252 -0.79 -1.86 17.88
C VAL A 252 -0.26 -1.47 16.49
N ARG A 253 0.72 -0.56 16.41
CA ARG A 253 1.23 -0.09 15.11
C ARG A 253 2.05 -1.14 14.38
N ARG A 254 2.84 -1.94 15.11
CA ARG A 254 3.59 -3.06 14.54
C ARG A 254 2.65 -4.11 13.94
N THR A 255 1.49 -4.34 14.55
CA THR A 255 0.48 -5.28 14.02
C THR A 255 0.04 -4.89 12.61
N ILE A 256 -0.07 -3.59 12.30
CA ILE A 256 -0.41 -3.12 10.95
C ILE A 256 0.65 -3.58 9.94
N PHE A 257 1.94 -3.36 10.25
CA PHE A 257 3.04 -3.82 9.39
C PHE A 257 3.10 -5.34 9.27
N VAL A 258 2.78 -6.09 10.33
CA VAL A 258 2.70 -7.55 10.29
C VAL A 258 1.59 -8.02 9.35
N GLU A 259 0.41 -7.42 9.42
CA GLU A 259 -0.71 -7.78 8.53
C GLU A 259 -0.47 -7.39 7.07
N MET A 260 0.18 -6.24 6.83
CA MET A 260 0.66 -5.85 5.51
C MET A 260 1.69 -6.86 4.96
N SER A 261 2.66 -7.25 5.79
CA SER A 261 3.71 -8.18 5.40
C SER A 261 3.19 -9.57 5.03
N LYS A 262 2.12 -10.05 5.68
CA LYS A 262 1.47 -11.33 5.33
C LYS A 262 0.84 -11.33 3.93
N ARG A 263 0.53 -10.15 3.38
CA ARG A 263 -0.18 -9.95 2.11
C ARG A 263 0.68 -9.33 1.03
N SER A 264 1.91 -8.97 1.39
CA SER A 264 2.95 -8.51 0.48
C SER A 264 3.42 -9.65 -0.43
N SER A 265 4.17 -9.30 -1.46
CA SER A 265 4.79 -10.21 -2.39
C SER A 265 5.72 -11.20 -1.69
N THR A 266 5.75 -12.41 -2.24
CA THR A 266 6.67 -13.48 -1.79
C THR A 266 7.79 -13.63 -2.79
N PHE A 267 8.93 -14.15 -2.36
CA PHE A 267 10.11 -14.28 -3.22
C PHE A 267 10.88 -15.54 -2.92
N THR A 268 11.60 -16.03 -3.93
CA THR A 268 12.56 -17.13 -3.77
C THR A 268 13.98 -16.58 -3.86
N ARG A 269 14.89 -17.20 -3.11
CA ARG A 269 16.31 -16.83 -3.06
C ARG A 269 17.17 -17.98 -3.55
N ASP A 270 18.27 -17.66 -4.21
CA ASP A 270 19.31 -18.64 -4.53
C ASP A 270 20.20 -18.95 -3.32
N GLU A 271 21.19 -19.84 -3.53
CA GLU A 271 22.17 -20.24 -2.52
C GLU A 271 23.04 -19.08 -1.98
N ASN A 272 23.09 -17.95 -2.70
CA ASN A 272 23.82 -16.74 -2.32
C ASN A 272 22.88 -15.67 -1.74
N ASN A 273 21.68 -16.06 -1.31
CA ASN A 273 20.65 -15.19 -0.73
C ASN A 273 20.13 -14.10 -1.69
N LYS A 274 20.42 -14.19 -2.99
CA LYS A 274 19.91 -13.25 -4.00
C LYS A 274 18.48 -13.61 -4.37
N VAL A 275 17.61 -12.61 -4.44
CA VAL A 275 16.23 -12.79 -4.92
C VAL A 275 16.24 -13.11 -6.42
N ILE A 276 15.59 -14.21 -6.81
CA ILE A 276 15.55 -14.71 -8.20
C ILE A 276 14.17 -14.68 -8.84
N ASP A 277 13.11 -14.76 -8.02
CA ASP A 277 11.73 -14.68 -8.49
C ASP A 277 10.86 -14.01 -7.43
N ILE A 278 9.86 -13.25 -7.88
CA ILE A 278 8.92 -12.49 -7.05
C ILE A 278 7.51 -12.82 -7.51
N SER A 279 6.71 -13.35 -6.60
CA SER A 279 5.29 -13.59 -6.79
C SER A 279 4.49 -12.48 -6.11
N PRO A 280 3.77 -11.64 -6.87
CA PRO A 280 2.98 -10.54 -6.33
C PRO A 280 1.97 -11.02 -5.28
N GLY A 281 1.93 -10.32 -4.14
CA GLY A 281 0.96 -10.57 -3.07
C GLY A 281 -0.38 -9.89 -3.36
N MET A 282 -1.41 -10.21 -2.58
CA MET A 282 -2.73 -9.58 -2.74
C MET A 282 -2.68 -8.05 -2.58
N TRP A 283 -1.71 -7.55 -1.81
CA TRP A 283 -1.54 -6.14 -1.52
C TRP A 283 -0.39 -5.50 -2.32
N SER A 284 0.13 -6.17 -3.36
CA SER A 284 1.26 -5.67 -4.16
C SER A 284 0.99 -4.34 -4.84
N ASP A 285 -0.27 -4.10 -5.19
CA ASP A 285 -0.68 -2.97 -6.02
C ASP A 285 -1.17 -1.76 -5.19
N PHE A 286 -1.01 -1.78 -3.87
CA PHE A 286 -1.48 -0.69 -3.00
C PHE A 286 -0.42 0.39 -2.72
N ASP A 287 -0.98 1.58 -2.50
CA ASP A 287 -0.58 2.82 -1.82
C ASP A 287 -0.11 2.75 -0.35
N PHE A 288 1.18 2.62 -0.02
CA PHE A 288 1.68 2.74 1.36
C PHE A 288 2.46 4.04 1.58
N ASP A 289 1.93 4.93 2.43
CA ASP A 289 2.51 6.22 2.81
C ASP A 289 2.79 6.25 4.31
N PHE A 290 4.05 6.06 4.68
CA PHE A 290 4.56 6.18 6.05
C PHE A 290 5.37 7.47 6.24
N SER A 291 5.22 8.44 5.33
CA SER A 291 5.99 9.67 5.37
C SER A 291 5.72 10.42 6.68
N ARG A 292 6.77 11.00 7.27
CA ARG A 292 6.70 11.73 8.54
C ARG A 292 6.22 10.90 9.74
N ALA A 293 6.14 9.56 9.61
CA ALA A 293 5.68 8.72 10.69
C ALA A 293 6.67 8.70 11.87
N PRO A 294 6.18 8.74 13.12
CA PRO A 294 6.98 8.38 14.28
C PRO A 294 7.05 6.84 14.37
N ILE A 295 8.22 6.27 14.08
CA ILE A 295 8.46 4.83 14.19
C ILE A 295 9.23 4.60 15.49
N PHE A 296 8.71 3.72 16.34
CA PHE A 296 9.31 3.44 17.64
C PHE A 296 9.14 1.98 18.01
N TYR A 297 8.98 1.10 17.03
CA TYR A 297 8.71 -0.33 17.17
C TYR A 297 9.50 -1.09 16.10
N PRO A 298 9.84 -2.37 16.35
CA PRO A 298 10.74 -3.12 15.47
C PRO A 298 10.03 -3.61 14.19
N LEU A 299 10.71 -3.46 13.05
CA LEU A 299 10.27 -3.91 11.73
C LEU A 299 11.08 -5.10 11.19
N ASN A 300 11.84 -5.77 12.07
CA ASN A 300 12.63 -6.95 11.75
C ASN A 300 11.78 -8.08 11.14
N ASN A 301 12.38 -8.82 10.20
CA ASN A 301 11.81 -10.01 9.57
C ASN A 301 10.44 -9.77 8.91
N LEU A 302 10.19 -8.54 8.44
CA LEU A 302 8.99 -8.21 7.67
C LEU A 302 9.32 -8.10 6.18
N THR A 303 8.33 -8.38 5.36
CA THR A 303 8.31 -7.98 3.95
C THR A 303 7.43 -6.74 3.83
N ILE A 304 7.99 -5.64 3.32
CA ILE A 304 7.26 -4.40 3.11
C ILE A 304 7.20 -4.17 1.61
N GLU A 305 5.99 -4.02 1.08
CA GLU A 305 5.78 -3.94 -0.37
C GLU A 305 6.42 -2.68 -0.93
N ARG A 306 5.88 -1.50 -0.60
CA ARG A 306 6.50 -0.20 -0.85
C ARG A 306 6.66 0.53 0.47
N ALA A 307 7.82 1.14 0.69
CA ALA A 307 8.16 1.76 1.95
C ALA A 307 8.47 3.24 1.73
N ASP A 308 7.47 4.11 1.86
CA ASP A 308 7.70 5.56 1.91
C ASP A 308 7.86 6.00 3.37
N PHE A 309 9.09 6.02 3.86
CA PHE A 309 9.48 6.58 5.17
C PHE A 309 10.12 7.97 5.03
N ASN A 310 9.83 8.70 3.95
CA ASN A 310 10.39 10.03 3.77
C ASN A 310 10.00 10.94 4.93
N LEU A 311 10.97 11.70 5.47
CA LEU A 311 10.80 12.57 6.64
C LEU A 311 10.38 11.84 7.93
N ALA A 312 10.41 10.50 7.98
CA ALA A 312 10.06 9.75 9.18
C ALA A 312 11.10 9.93 10.29
N ASN A 313 10.66 9.80 11.55
CA ASN A 313 11.56 9.82 12.69
C ASN A 313 11.52 8.47 13.40
N PHE A 314 12.67 7.83 13.52
CA PHE A 314 12.85 6.57 14.22
C PHE A 314 13.32 6.85 15.65
N TYR A 315 12.39 6.73 16.60
CA TYR A 315 12.67 6.87 18.04
C TYR A 315 13.16 5.53 18.61
N GLY A 316 14.22 5.60 19.41
CA GLY A 316 14.91 4.40 19.88
C GLY A 316 15.63 3.69 18.73
N ARG A 317 16.01 2.43 18.97
CA ARG A 317 16.72 1.62 17.97
C ARG A 317 15.82 1.35 16.76
N ALA A 318 16.27 1.73 15.57
CA ALA A 318 15.57 1.41 14.34
C ALA A 318 15.93 -0.03 13.92
N GLU A 319 14.98 -0.95 14.09
CA GLU A 319 15.24 -2.37 13.86
C GLU A 319 14.65 -2.85 12.53
N PHE A 320 15.52 -3.05 11.54
CA PHE A 320 15.24 -3.55 10.19
C PHE A 320 16.01 -4.84 9.89
N TYR A 321 16.40 -5.58 10.92
CA TYR A 321 17.13 -6.84 10.79
C TYR A 321 16.36 -7.79 9.87
N ASN A 322 17.01 -8.23 8.79
CA ASN A 322 16.44 -9.17 7.83
C ASN A 322 15.06 -8.75 7.28
N VAL A 323 14.82 -7.43 7.16
CA VAL A 323 13.65 -6.89 6.44
C VAL A 323 13.84 -7.08 4.93
N THR A 324 12.75 -7.22 4.18
CA THR A 324 12.77 -7.15 2.71
C THR A 324 11.83 -6.08 2.18
N PHE A 325 12.36 -5.13 1.42
CA PHE A 325 11.61 -4.13 0.66
C PHE A 325 11.46 -4.60 -0.78
N VAL A 326 10.21 -4.80 -1.23
CA VAL A 326 9.92 -5.41 -2.53
C VAL A 326 9.98 -4.40 -3.67
N GLN A 327 9.40 -3.23 -3.45
CA GLN A 327 9.40 -2.09 -4.34
C GLN A 327 10.34 -1.01 -3.81
N ASP A 328 10.24 0.20 -4.36
CA ASP A 328 11.10 1.32 -3.96
C ASP A 328 10.94 1.62 -2.46
N ALA A 329 12.07 1.91 -1.81
CA ALA A 329 12.13 2.22 -0.39
C ALA A 329 12.74 3.60 -0.17
N GLY A 330 11.90 4.57 0.22
CA GLY A 330 12.29 5.95 0.47
C GLY A 330 12.49 6.25 1.96
N PHE A 331 13.62 6.87 2.27
CA PHE A 331 14.04 7.37 3.59
C PHE A 331 14.62 8.80 3.46
N ILE A 332 14.18 9.54 2.43
CA ILE A 332 14.66 10.90 2.17
C ILE A 332 14.37 11.76 3.38
N LEU A 333 15.39 12.45 3.90
CA LEU A 333 15.27 13.30 5.10
C LEU A 333 14.75 12.55 6.35
N ALA A 334 14.87 11.22 6.40
CA ALA A 334 14.52 10.45 7.59
C ALA A 334 15.57 10.62 8.69
N THR A 335 15.15 10.63 9.94
CA THR A 335 16.05 10.73 11.10
C THR A 335 16.04 9.43 11.90
N PHE A 336 17.24 8.88 12.14
CA PHE A 336 17.47 7.73 12.99
C PHE A 336 18.14 8.20 14.28
N ALA A 337 17.33 8.39 15.33
CA ALA A 337 17.77 9.06 16.56
C ALA A 337 18.71 8.21 17.43
N CYS A 338 18.66 6.89 17.28
CA CYS A 338 19.54 5.93 17.93
C CYS A 338 20.08 4.92 16.90
N ASP A 339 20.67 3.82 17.37
CA ASP A 339 21.27 2.80 16.51
C ASP A 339 20.30 2.33 15.42
N ALA A 340 20.79 2.20 14.20
CA ALA A 340 20.02 1.74 13.05
C ALA A 340 20.56 0.40 12.56
N ASP A 341 19.74 -0.65 12.64
CA ASP A 341 20.10 -2.02 12.32
C ASP A 341 19.41 -2.49 11.03
N PHE A 342 20.11 -2.36 9.91
CA PHE A 342 19.72 -2.85 8.58
C PHE A 342 20.46 -4.14 8.22
N ARG A 343 21.00 -4.87 9.20
CA ARG A 343 21.75 -6.09 8.91
C ARG A 343 20.88 -7.09 8.18
N LYS A 344 21.41 -7.66 7.10
CA LYS A 344 20.70 -8.59 6.21
C LYS A 344 19.42 -8.02 5.55
N ALA A 345 19.20 -6.71 5.61
CA ALA A 345 18.10 -6.07 4.89
C ALA A 345 18.26 -6.30 3.39
N THR A 346 17.16 -6.53 2.68
CA THR A 346 17.16 -6.68 1.22
C THR A 346 16.28 -5.61 0.59
N PHE A 347 16.86 -4.82 -0.30
CA PHE A 347 16.17 -3.84 -1.13
C PHE A 347 16.14 -4.40 -2.55
N ILE A 348 14.95 -4.79 -3.01
CA ILE A 348 14.76 -5.43 -4.32
C ILE A 348 14.74 -4.40 -5.45
N ARG A 349 14.17 -3.22 -5.20
CA ARG A 349 14.22 -2.06 -6.09
C ARG A 349 15.13 -0.98 -5.52
N ASP A 350 14.93 0.25 -5.94
CA ASP A 350 15.77 1.38 -5.55
C ASP A 350 15.53 1.73 -4.07
N ALA A 351 16.61 2.09 -3.39
CA ALA A 351 16.58 2.57 -2.01
C ALA A 351 17.13 3.99 -1.95
N ASP A 352 16.40 4.91 -1.34
CA ASP A 352 16.76 6.32 -1.31
C ASP A 352 16.90 6.81 0.13
N PHE A 353 18.11 7.16 0.54
CA PHE A 353 18.48 7.74 1.82
C PHE A 353 18.98 9.19 1.66
N ASP A 354 18.63 9.89 0.57
CA ASP A 354 19.07 11.28 0.33
C ASP A 354 18.77 12.15 1.55
N ARG A 355 19.83 12.76 2.10
CA ARG A 355 19.76 13.63 3.28
C ARG A 355 19.18 12.96 4.54
N ALA A 356 19.21 11.63 4.62
CA ALA A 356 18.89 10.95 5.87
C ALA A 356 19.98 11.24 6.93
N ASP A 357 19.57 11.30 8.20
CA ASP A 357 20.46 11.57 9.33
C ASP A 357 20.50 10.36 10.27
N PHE A 358 21.66 9.72 10.35
CA PHE A 358 21.96 8.66 11.29
C PHE A 358 22.75 9.23 12.47
N ILE A 359 22.09 9.34 13.62
CA ILE A 359 22.63 10.03 14.81
C ILE A 359 23.49 9.10 15.68
N CYS A 360 23.33 7.78 15.57
CA CYS A 360 24.15 6.78 16.27
C CYS A 360 24.68 5.73 15.27
N ASP A 361 25.27 4.64 15.80
CA ASP A 361 25.89 3.61 14.98
C ASP A 361 24.88 3.03 13.97
N THR A 362 25.33 2.84 12.73
CA THR A 362 24.48 2.35 11.64
C THR A 362 25.08 1.12 11.02
N ASP A 363 24.29 0.04 10.93
CA ASP A 363 24.76 -1.25 10.47
C ASP A 363 23.95 -1.76 9.28
N PHE A 364 24.53 -1.65 8.09
CA PHE A 364 24.06 -2.25 6.83
C PHE A 364 24.81 -3.55 6.50
N SER A 365 25.51 -4.17 7.46
CA SER A 365 26.31 -5.35 7.17
C SER A 365 25.46 -6.52 6.68
N GLU A 366 25.98 -7.22 5.67
CA GLU A 366 25.25 -8.28 4.94
C GLU A 366 23.94 -7.83 4.26
N ALA A 367 23.66 -6.51 4.17
CA ALA A 367 22.51 -6.01 3.40
C ALA A 367 22.73 -6.19 1.89
N THR A 368 21.64 -6.22 1.12
CA THR A 368 21.66 -6.35 -0.34
C THR A 368 20.82 -5.25 -0.98
N PHE A 369 21.45 -4.44 -1.82
CA PHE A 369 20.81 -3.48 -2.72
C PHE A 369 20.83 -4.05 -4.14
N SER A 370 19.66 -4.46 -4.64
CA SER A 370 19.54 -5.24 -5.88
C SER A 370 19.54 -4.40 -7.15
N ILE A 371 19.18 -3.11 -7.03
CA ILE A 371 19.28 -2.11 -8.09
C ILE A 371 20.21 -1.01 -7.59
N SER A 372 19.72 0.21 -7.37
CA SER A 372 20.53 1.34 -6.96
C SER A 372 20.21 1.76 -5.52
N VAL A 373 21.21 2.35 -4.85
CA VAL A 373 21.02 2.99 -3.56
C VAL A 373 21.64 4.38 -3.55
N ASP A 374 20.87 5.34 -3.06
CA ASP A 374 21.26 6.74 -2.95
C ASP A 374 21.49 7.13 -1.49
N PHE A 375 22.73 7.47 -1.13
CA PHE A 375 23.14 8.08 0.14
C PHE A 375 23.61 9.53 -0.07
N THR A 376 23.12 10.21 -1.11
CA THR A 376 23.48 11.60 -1.39
C THR A 376 23.20 12.45 -0.16
N LYS A 377 24.19 13.22 0.27
CA LYS A 377 24.06 14.13 1.43
C LYS A 377 23.58 13.47 2.74
N THR A 378 23.65 12.14 2.87
CA THR A 378 23.35 11.43 4.12
C THR A 378 24.42 11.74 5.17
N THR A 379 24.00 11.94 6.43
CA THR A 379 24.92 12.16 7.54
C THR A 379 25.03 10.90 8.40
N PHE A 380 26.24 10.36 8.52
CA PHE A 380 26.60 9.33 9.50
C PHE A 380 27.38 9.99 10.64
N THR A 381 26.69 10.24 11.76
CA THR A 381 27.29 10.92 12.93
C THR A 381 28.29 10.01 13.65
N TYR A 382 28.03 8.71 13.62
CA TYR A 382 28.77 7.65 14.29
C TYR A 382 29.27 6.61 13.29
N ASP A 383 29.77 5.47 13.78
CA ASP A 383 30.36 4.46 12.92
C ASP A 383 29.30 3.90 11.96
N ALA A 384 29.68 3.80 10.68
CA ALA A 384 28.83 3.26 9.61
C ALA A 384 29.43 1.95 9.08
N ASN A 385 28.68 0.85 9.19
CA ASN A 385 29.13 -0.48 8.81
C ASN A 385 28.41 -0.97 7.54
N PHE A 386 29.14 -1.05 6.43
CA PHE A 386 28.74 -1.64 5.15
C PHE A 386 29.50 -2.95 4.87
N SER A 387 29.99 -3.63 5.92
CA SER A 387 30.78 -4.84 5.74
C SER A 387 29.92 -5.96 5.14
N LYS A 388 30.44 -6.65 4.12
CA LYS A 388 29.73 -7.72 3.40
C LYS A 388 28.42 -7.27 2.74
N THR A 389 28.19 -5.97 2.59
CA THR A 389 27.05 -5.44 1.84
C THR A 389 27.22 -5.70 0.35
N ILE A 390 26.13 -6.04 -0.34
CA ILE A 390 26.11 -6.27 -1.78
C ILE A 390 25.40 -5.09 -2.46
N PHE A 391 26.14 -4.37 -3.31
CA PHE A 391 25.64 -3.34 -4.21
C PHE A 391 25.62 -3.91 -5.63
N ALA A 392 24.44 -4.20 -6.15
CA ALA A 392 24.30 -4.81 -7.46
C ALA A 392 24.51 -3.82 -8.61
N GLN A 393 23.96 -2.60 -8.49
CA GLN A 393 24.15 -1.52 -9.46
C GLN A 393 24.81 -0.29 -8.80
N ASP A 394 24.23 0.90 -8.95
CA ASP A 394 24.84 2.14 -8.48
C ASP A 394 24.75 2.26 -6.96
N ALA A 395 25.86 2.63 -6.34
CA ALA A 395 25.92 3.02 -4.93
C ALA A 395 26.45 4.45 -4.84
N ILE A 396 25.55 5.38 -4.55
CA ILE A 396 25.83 6.81 -4.59
C ILE A 396 26.08 7.30 -3.16
N PHE A 397 27.25 7.87 -2.90
CA PHE A 397 27.63 8.46 -1.61
C PHE A 397 27.98 9.95 -1.77
N SER A 398 27.73 10.56 -2.93
CA SER A 398 28.16 11.92 -3.21
C SER A 398 27.55 12.93 -2.22
N GLY A 399 28.41 13.71 -1.56
CA GLY A 399 27.96 14.66 -0.54
C GLY A 399 27.65 14.05 0.82
N ALA A 400 27.71 12.72 0.99
CA ALA A 400 27.56 12.07 2.28
C ALA A 400 28.64 12.56 3.26
N THR A 401 28.32 12.59 4.55
CA THR A 401 29.22 13.02 5.62
C THR A 401 29.46 11.90 6.61
N PHE A 402 30.72 11.50 6.77
CA PHE A 402 31.16 10.53 7.78
C PHE A 402 31.92 11.25 8.89
N ASN A 403 31.27 11.41 10.04
CA ASN A 403 31.87 12.04 11.22
C ASN A 403 32.80 11.10 12.00
N GLN A 404 32.61 9.79 11.86
CA GLN A 404 33.42 8.72 12.46
C GLN A 404 33.81 7.69 11.39
N ASN A 405 34.10 6.46 11.80
CA ASN A 405 34.73 5.46 10.94
C ASN A 405 33.68 4.82 10.01
N VAL A 406 34.13 4.39 8.83
CA VAL A 406 33.31 3.61 7.89
C VAL A 406 34.03 2.34 7.48
N SER A 407 33.29 1.23 7.43
CA SER A 407 33.82 -0.06 6.96
C SER A 407 33.02 -0.59 5.78
N PHE A 408 33.71 -0.82 4.67
CA PHE A 408 33.27 -1.58 3.49
C PHE A 408 33.95 -2.96 3.43
N SER A 409 34.42 -3.47 4.58
CA SER A 409 35.14 -4.75 4.65
C SER A 409 34.36 -5.86 3.96
N GLU A 410 34.95 -6.50 2.96
CA GLU A 410 34.33 -7.58 2.18
C GLU A 410 33.02 -7.18 1.47
N ALA A 411 32.74 -5.88 1.29
CA ALA A 411 31.62 -5.43 0.46
C ALA A 411 31.83 -5.82 -1.01
N THR A 412 30.72 -6.02 -1.73
CA THR A 412 30.72 -6.33 -3.17
C THR A 412 29.97 -5.26 -3.95
N PHE A 413 30.69 -4.52 -4.78
CA PHE A 413 30.17 -3.66 -5.85
C PHE A 413 30.25 -4.44 -7.17
N LYS A 414 29.10 -4.88 -7.71
CA LYS A 414 29.07 -5.83 -8.83
C LYS A 414 29.33 -5.15 -10.18
N THR A 415 28.53 -4.14 -10.51
CA THR A 415 28.54 -3.55 -11.87
C THR A 415 29.42 -2.31 -11.93
N TYR A 416 29.25 -1.37 -10.99
CA TYR A 416 29.92 -0.07 -11.00
C TYR A 416 30.72 0.17 -9.73
N LYS A 417 31.75 1.01 -9.82
CA LYS A 417 32.44 1.54 -8.64
C LYS A 417 31.49 2.48 -7.87
N PRO A 418 31.58 2.57 -6.54
CA PRO A 418 30.77 3.52 -5.78
C PRO A 418 31.13 4.97 -6.10
N PHE A 419 30.13 5.86 -6.07
CA PHE A 419 30.28 7.27 -6.38
C PHE A 419 30.47 8.09 -5.10
N PHE A 420 31.72 8.36 -4.74
CA PHE A 420 32.04 9.29 -3.63
C PHE A 420 32.14 10.75 -4.06
N ALA A 421 32.26 11.00 -5.37
CA ALA A 421 32.19 12.30 -6.01
C ALA A 421 31.52 12.16 -7.39
N GLN A 422 30.66 13.11 -7.76
CA GLN A 422 30.00 13.16 -9.06
C GLN A 422 30.32 14.48 -9.76
N TRP A 423 30.25 14.55 -11.10
CA TRP A 423 30.57 15.74 -11.91
C TRP A 423 29.93 17.03 -11.35
N GLY A 424 30.70 17.81 -10.58
CA GLY A 424 30.24 18.97 -9.81
C GLY A 424 30.91 19.07 -8.43
N GLU A 425 30.59 20.11 -7.66
CA GLU A 425 31.19 20.40 -6.35
C GLU A 425 30.74 19.45 -5.20
N VAL A 426 29.83 18.50 -5.46
CA VAL A 426 29.25 17.63 -4.43
C VAL A 426 30.15 16.42 -4.18
N ARG A 427 30.82 16.41 -3.02
CA ARG A 427 31.85 15.43 -2.64
C ARG A 427 31.55 14.86 -1.26
N THR A 428 31.83 13.58 -1.08
CA THR A 428 31.79 12.94 0.25
C THR A 428 32.78 13.63 1.19
N ARG A 429 32.39 13.79 2.45
CA ARG A 429 33.16 14.46 3.49
C ARG A 429 33.55 13.47 4.59
N PHE A 430 34.82 13.45 4.96
CA PHE A 430 35.35 12.64 6.06
C PHE A 430 35.92 13.56 7.14
N SER A 431 35.57 13.30 8.41
CA SER A 431 36.10 14.10 9.51
C SER A 431 37.58 13.82 9.74
N ILE A 432 38.38 14.87 9.96
CA ILE A 432 39.78 14.75 10.42
C ILE A 432 39.90 14.14 11.83
N TYR A 433 38.80 13.97 12.57
CA TYR A 433 38.79 13.33 13.89
C TYR A 433 38.45 11.84 13.85
N ALA A 434 38.09 11.30 12.68
CA ALA A 434 37.97 9.85 12.51
C ALA A 434 39.36 9.20 12.60
N ASP A 435 39.45 7.97 13.10
CA ASP A 435 40.73 7.26 13.18
C ASP A 435 41.07 6.72 11.77
N PRO A 436 42.13 7.21 11.11
CA PRO A 436 42.46 6.79 9.75
C PRO A 436 42.68 5.28 9.62
N GLN A 437 43.10 4.61 10.69
CA GLN A 437 43.35 3.16 10.69
C GLN A 437 42.08 2.32 10.81
N LYS A 438 40.97 2.93 11.26
CA LYS A 438 39.68 2.24 11.40
C LYS A 438 38.80 2.37 10.17
N HIS A 439 39.09 3.31 9.28
CA HIS A 439 38.51 3.28 7.95
C HIS A 439 38.94 2.00 7.22
N ASN A 440 37.96 1.27 6.71
CA ASN A 440 38.24 0.05 5.96
C ASN A 440 37.54 0.08 4.60
N PHE A 441 38.29 0.44 3.56
CA PHE A 441 37.78 0.48 2.18
C PHE A 441 38.09 -0.80 1.39
N LYS A 442 38.52 -1.89 2.06
CA LYS A 442 38.85 -3.16 1.40
C LYS A 442 37.59 -3.92 1.01
N THR A 443 37.33 -3.99 -0.29
CA THR A 443 36.24 -4.78 -0.86
C THR A 443 36.65 -6.23 -1.10
N ARG A 444 35.68 -7.09 -1.45
CA ARG A 444 35.98 -8.46 -1.90
C ARG A 444 36.84 -8.46 -3.17
N GLN A 445 37.65 -9.50 -3.35
CA GLN A 445 38.59 -9.60 -4.48
C GLN A 445 37.91 -9.57 -5.86
N ASP A 446 36.68 -10.05 -5.96
CA ASP A 446 35.85 -10.08 -7.18
C ASP A 446 34.95 -8.83 -7.33
N SER A 447 35.09 -7.85 -6.46
CA SER A 447 34.34 -6.58 -6.48
C SER A 447 35.01 -5.53 -7.35
N GLN A 448 34.22 -4.57 -7.87
CA GLN A 448 34.77 -3.28 -8.24
C GLN A 448 35.47 -2.65 -7.01
N PRO A 449 36.67 -2.06 -7.18
CA PRO A 449 37.41 -1.47 -6.07
C PRO A 449 36.85 -0.08 -5.73
N ILE A 450 37.15 0.39 -4.52
CA ILE A 450 37.02 1.80 -4.13
C ILE A 450 38.37 2.47 -4.47
N PRO A 451 38.46 3.34 -5.48
CA PRO A 451 39.69 4.09 -5.75
C PRO A 451 40.00 4.99 -4.55
N LEU A 452 41.25 4.95 -4.09
CA LEU A 452 41.68 5.72 -2.93
C LEU A 452 42.62 6.83 -3.35
N GLY A 453 42.53 7.95 -2.64
CA GLY A 453 43.39 9.09 -2.77
C GLY A 453 43.85 9.61 -1.42
N LYS A 454 44.84 10.49 -1.47
CA LYS A 454 45.39 11.18 -0.31
C LYS A 454 44.81 12.59 -0.23
N ALA A 455 44.28 12.94 0.93
CA ALA A 455 43.83 14.29 1.28
C ALA A 455 44.46 14.73 2.59
N GLU A 456 44.66 16.04 2.74
CA GLU A 456 45.27 16.65 3.92
C GLU A 456 44.50 17.91 4.32
N LEU A 457 44.24 18.06 5.62
CA LEU A 457 43.62 19.26 6.22
C LEU A 457 44.16 19.42 7.65
N ASP A 458 44.53 20.64 8.03
CA ASP A 458 45.05 20.96 9.37
C ASP A 458 46.21 20.06 9.81
N ASP A 459 47.15 19.77 8.91
CA ASP A 459 48.30 18.85 9.09
C ASP A 459 47.88 17.39 9.41
N VAL A 460 46.61 17.04 9.18
CA VAL A 460 46.07 15.68 9.31
C VAL A 460 45.83 15.09 7.93
N GLU A 461 46.49 13.95 7.68
CA GLU A 461 46.43 13.23 6.42
C GLU A 461 45.57 11.97 6.55
N HIS A 462 44.67 11.75 5.59
CA HIS A 462 43.89 10.52 5.49
C HIS A 462 43.95 9.95 4.07
N ILE A 463 43.86 8.62 4.00
CA ILE A 463 43.57 7.90 2.76
C ILE A 463 42.05 7.66 2.72
N ILE A 464 41.38 8.32 1.78
CA ILE A 464 39.93 8.31 1.60
C ILE A 464 39.61 8.05 0.12
N PRO A 465 38.34 7.80 -0.26
CA PRO A 465 37.98 7.62 -1.65
C PRO A 465 38.41 8.81 -2.53
N GLU A 466 38.90 8.51 -3.72
CA GLU A 466 39.33 9.51 -4.71
C GLU A 466 38.23 10.55 -4.95
N GLY A 467 38.60 11.84 -4.95
CA GLY A 467 37.66 12.95 -5.14
C GLY A 467 36.83 13.32 -3.90
N ALA A 468 36.87 12.54 -2.82
CA ALA A 468 36.31 12.94 -1.52
C ALA A 468 37.20 14.01 -0.84
N VAL A 469 36.68 14.66 0.21
CA VAL A 469 37.38 15.72 0.95
C VAL A 469 37.40 15.43 2.44
N LEU A 470 38.40 15.98 3.13
CA LEU A 470 38.40 16.09 4.58
C LEU A 470 37.69 17.37 5.01
N PHE A 471 37.11 17.35 6.21
CA PHE A 471 36.57 18.56 6.84
C PHE A 471 36.84 18.57 8.34
N ASN A 472 36.87 19.77 8.92
CA ASN A 472 37.01 19.96 10.35
C ASN A 472 35.66 20.32 11.00
N PRO A 473 34.99 19.38 11.70
CA PRO A 473 33.66 19.63 12.28
C PRO A 473 33.68 20.65 13.42
N LYS A 474 34.85 21.01 13.97
CA LYS A 474 34.95 22.03 15.03
C LYS A 474 35.18 23.45 14.51
N SER A 475 35.45 23.60 13.23
CA SER A 475 35.86 24.88 12.63
C SER A 475 34.76 25.46 11.76
N TRP A 476 33.55 25.70 12.29
CA TRP A 476 32.47 26.30 11.51
C TRP A 476 32.84 27.70 10.98
N ASP A 477 32.63 27.96 9.69
CA ASP A 477 32.79 29.29 9.10
C ASP A 477 31.43 29.95 8.87
N ASP A 478 31.15 30.98 9.69
CA ASP A 478 29.90 31.75 9.63
C ASP A 478 29.66 32.44 8.28
N LYS A 479 30.71 32.72 7.49
CA LYS A 479 30.56 33.40 6.19
C LYS A 479 30.09 32.46 5.11
N THR A 480 30.66 31.26 5.05
CA THR A 480 30.30 30.24 4.07
C THR A 480 29.10 29.41 4.51
N GLN A 481 28.75 29.47 5.81
CA GLN A 481 27.77 28.59 6.43
C GLN A 481 28.15 27.11 6.21
N ASP A 482 29.45 26.82 6.31
CA ASP A 482 30.00 25.48 6.10
C ASP A 482 31.31 25.30 6.88
N HIS A 483 31.78 24.05 6.96
CA HIS A 483 33.09 23.71 7.48
C HIS A 483 34.17 23.86 6.40
N PRO A 484 35.38 24.36 6.74
CA PRO A 484 36.56 24.27 5.89
C PRO A 484 36.79 22.83 5.46
N ILE A 485 37.09 22.66 4.17
CA ILE A 485 37.37 21.38 3.54
C ILE A 485 38.77 21.37 2.94
N SER A 486 39.35 20.18 2.80
CA SER A 486 40.58 19.99 2.03
C SER A 486 40.34 20.16 0.53
N GLU A 487 41.44 20.25 -0.22
CA GLU A 487 41.42 19.87 -1.63
C GLU A 487 40.97 18.40 -1.79
N PRO A 488 40.37 18.03 -2.92
CA PRO A 488 39.90 16.66 -3.14
C PRO A 488 41.07 15.67 -3.12
N ALA A 489 40.80 14.49 -2.57
CA ALA A 489 41.78 13.42 -2.45
C ALA A 489 42.36 13.06 -3.82
N MET A 490 43.67 13.29 -3.98
CA MET A 490 44.36 12.99 -5.22
C MET A 490 44.64 11.49 -5.31
N PRO A 491 44.51 10.86 -6.49
CA PRO A 491 44.82 9.44 -6.66
C PRO A 491 46.19 9.12 -6.07
N LEU A 492 46.28 8.01 -5.33
CA LEU A 492 47.59 7.50 -4.93
C LEU A 492 48.35 7.18 -6.22
N GLU A 493 49.50 7.84 -6.46
CA GLU A 493 50.33 7.56 -7.64
C GLU A 493 50.55 6.06 -7.74
N ASN A 494 50.30 5.49 -8.92
CA ASN A 494 50.61 4.09 -9.18
C ASN A 494 52.07 3.86 -8.78
N SER A 495 52.31 3.01 -7.78
CA SER A 495 53.56 2.28 -7.72
C SER A 495 53.56 1.28 -8.87
N ASP A 496 53.69 1.76 -10.10
CA ASP A 496 54.04 0.91 -11.22
C ASP A 496 55.54 0.59 -11.09
N THR A 497 55.80 -0.72 -11.19
CA THR A 497 57.09 -1.44 -11.31
C THR A 497 57.81 -1.83 -10.01
N GLU A 498 57.76 -3.13 -9.70
CA GLU A 498 58.95 -3.99 -9.77
C GLU A 498 58.54 -5.47 -9.95
N GLU A 499 58.90 -5.98 -11.14
CA GLU A 499 59.05 -7.36 -11.69
C GLU A 499 58.01 -8.47 -11.45
#